data_AF-A0A5C3N118-F1
#
_entry.id   AF-A0A5C3N118-F1
#
_cell.length_a   1.000
_cell.length_b   1.000
_cell.length_c   1.000
_cell.angle_alpha   90.00
_cell.angle_beta   90.00
_cell.angle_gamma   90.00
#
_symmetry.space_group_name_H-M   'P 1'
#
loop_
_entity.id
_entity.type
_entity.pdbx_description
1 polymer ?
#
loop_
_entity_poly.entity_id
_entity_poly.type
_entity_poly.pdbx_seq_one_letter_code
_entity_poly.pdbx_strand_id
1 'polypeptide(L)'
;MATVQSYHPQIDIDLCYLLDKISLSGQDSVRRFNVPPTPSTDVDMSVSAQPVPTQSKQHTDEEQYGCGLLQAVQAQVEACQTTGGEYLDIIFTHRELLFAYPAAHRTCSRGFTDLARQLEQRAWRADREGDSEAVVAFRNEAWIIAERWRMS
;
A
#
# COMPACT_ATOMS: atom_id res chain seq x y z
N MET A 1 35.95 -10.43 -38.63
CA MET A 1 35.90 -10.54 -37.15
C MET A 1 35.35 -9.23 -36.62
N ALA A 2 34.06 -9.18 -36.30
CA ALA A 2 33.41 -7.98 -35.79
C ALA A 2 33.36 -8.08 -34.26
N THR A 3 34.08 -7.18 -33.58
CA THR A 3 33.97 -6.96 -32.14
C THR A 3 32.66 -6.23 -31.86
N VAL A 4 31.66 -6.97 -31.37
CA VAL A 4 30.44 -6.39 -30.80
C VAL A 4 30.78 -5.95 -29.38
N GLN A 5 31.02 -4.66 -29.22
CA GLN A 5 31.13 -4.00 -27.93
C GLN A 5 29.84 -3.22 -27.72
N SER A 6 28.91 -3.81 -26.96
CA SER A 6 27.78 -3.08 -26.39
C SER A 6 27.46 -3.68 -25.02
N TYR A 7 28.28 -3.31 -24.04
CA TYR A 7 27.85 -3.29 -22.65
C TYR A 7 27.41 -1.86 -22.34
N HIS A 8 26.13 -1.66 -22.06
CA HIS A 8 25.77 -0.87 -20.89
C HIS A 8 24.45 -1.39 -20.30
N PRO A 9 24.44 -1.74 -18.99
CA PRO A 9 23.28 -2.23 -18.27
C PRO A 9 22.23 -1.12 -18.05
N GLN A 10 20.95 -1.48 -18.06
CA GLN A 10 19.89 -0.74 -17.37
C GLN A 10 19.07 -1.76 -16.57
N ILE A 11 19.62 -2.12 -15.42
CA ILE A 11 18.83 -2.57 -14.28
C ILE A 11 19.14 -1.52 -13.22
N ASP A 12 18.22 -0.60 -12.94
CA ASP A 12 18.33 0.27 -11.76
C ASP A 12 16.92 0.45 -11.18
N ILE A 13 16.66 -0.40 -10.18
CA ILE A 13 15.39 -0.63 -9.49
C ILE A 13 15.18 0.42 -8.40
N ASP A 14 13.90 0.68 -8.11
CA ASP A 14 13.28 1.42 -7.01
C ASP A 14 11.92 0.79 -6.61
N LEU A 15 11.61 -0.46 -7.05
CA LEU A 15 10.49 -1.31 -6.57
C LEU A 15 10.52 -1.48 -5.03
N CYS A 16 11.59 -1.01 -4.41
CA CYS A 16 11.92 -1.10 -3.00
C CYS A 16 12.78 0.10 -2.54
N TYR A 17 12.55 1.35 -2.94
CA TYR A 17 11.69 2.22 -2.13
C TYR A 17 10.27 1.65 -1.99
N LEU A 18 9.73 1.19 -3.11
CA LEU A 18 8.32 0.80 -3.38
C LEU A 18 7.83 -0.42 -2.58
N LEU A 19 8.71 -0.98 -1.75
CA LEU A 19 8.50 -2.03 -0.77
C LEU A 19 9.62 -2.05 0.30
N ASP A 20 10.53 -1.06 0.41
CA ASP A 20 11.52 -1.01 1.54
C ASP A 20 10.82 -0.92 2.91
N LYS A 21 9.51 -0.69 2.84
CA LYS A 21 8.57 -0.62 3.93
C LYS A 21 7.40 -1.60 3.82
N ILE A 22 7.55 -2.79 3.21
CA ILE A 22 6.56 -3.89 3.42
C ILE A 22 6.31 -4.14 4.94
N SER A 23 7.16 -3.60 5.83
CA SER A 23 6.91 -3.28 7.25
C SER A 23 5.93 -4.22 7.95
N LEU A 24 6.41 -5.44 8.17
CA LEU A 24 6.10 -6.23 9.35
C LEU A 24 6.73 -5.51 10.57
N SER A 25 6.16 -4.41 11.05
CA SER A 25 6.41 -4.00 12.44
C SER A 25 5.70 -5.02 13.34
N GLY A 26 6.49 -5.94 13.88
CA GLY A 26 6.01 -7.05 14.69
C GLY A 26 5.12 -6.58 15.84
N GLN A 27 3.90 -7.12 15.91
CA GLN A 27 3.17 -7.21 17.17
C GLN A 27 3.84 -8.25 18.08
N ASP A 28 5.10 -8.01 18.47
CA ASP A 28 5.71 -8.70 19.60
C ASP A 28 5.38 -7.92 20.88
N SER A 29 4.13 -8.02 21.32
CA SER A 29 3.78 -7.86 22.73
C SER A 29 2.47 -8.54 23.05
N VAL A 30 2.40 -9.83 22.73
CA VAL A 30 1.46 -10.73 23.40
C VAL A 30 2.17 -11.37 24.58
N ARG A 31 1.67 -11.00 25.78
CA ARG A 31 1.79 -11.70 27.08
C ARG A 31 3.11 -11.56 27.84
N ARG A 32 3.20 -10.49 28.63
CA ARG A 32 3.53 -10.67 30.05
C ARG A 32 2.23 -10.82 30.84
N PHE A 33 1.95 -12.06 31.23
CA PHE A 33 1.06 -12.34 32.34
C PHE A 33 1.61 -11.68 33.59
N ASN A 34 0.89 -10.71 34.16
CA ASN A 34 1.02 -10.39 35.58
C ASN A 34 -0.36 -10.52 36.21
N VAL A 35 -0.49 -11.60 36.97
CA VAL A 35 -1.57 -11.88 37.92
C VAL A 35 -1.53 -10.81 39.04
N PRO A 36 -2.68 -10.38 39.58
CA PRO A 36 -2.78 -9.21 40.46
C PRO A 36 -2.46 -9.53 41.92
N PRO A 37 -1.98 -8.57 42.72
CA PRO A 37 -2.21 -8.55 44.16
C PRO A 37 -3.40 -7.63 44.51
N THR A 38 -4.27 -8.16 45.35
CA THR A 38 -5.46 -7.56 45.97
C THR A 38 -5.17 -6.29 46.80
N PRO A 39 -6.21 -5.48 47.10
CA PRO A 39 -6.07 -4.12 47.60
C PRO A 39 -6.03 -4.04 49.13
N SER A 40 -5.38 -2.99 49.66
CA SER A 40 -5.78 -2.39 50.95
C SER A 40 -5.32 -0.93 51.08
N THR A 41 -6.34 -0.11 51.37
CA THR A 41 -6.39 1.12 52.18
C THR A 41 -5.66 2.39 51.72
N ASP A 42 -6.49 3.30 51.22
CA ASP A 42 -6.70 4.69 51.66
C ASP A 42 -5.48 5.58 51.94
N VAL A 43 -5.20 6.51 51.01
CA VAL A 43 -5.09 7.93 51.34
C VAL A 43 -5.30 8.82 50.11
N ASP A 44 -6.20 9.77 50.28
CA ASP A 44 -6.58 10.86 49.39
C ASP A 44 -5.45 11.89 49.24
N MET A 45 -5.10 12.27 48.01
CA MET A 45 -4.43 13.52 47.67
C MET A 45 -4.75 13.89 46.23
N SER A 46 -5.55 14.94 46.08
CA SER A 46 -5.95 15.57 44.82
C SER A 46 -4.75 15.98 43.97
N VAL A 47 -4.68 15.46 42.74
CA VAL A 47 -3.87 16.03 41.67
C VAL A 47 -4.77 16.28 40.45
N SER A 48 -4.79 17.53 39.99
CA SER A 48 -5.54 17.99 38.83
C SER A 48 -5.28 17.08 37.62
N ALA A 49 -6.28 16.29 37.25
CA ALA A 49 -6.28 15.54 36.00
C ALA A 49 -6.47 16.52 34.84
N GLN A 50 -5.35 16.93 34.22
CA GLN A 50 -5.41 17.37 32.84
C GLN A 50 -5.85 16.16 31.99
N PRO A 51 -6.84 16.30 31.10
CA PRO A 51 -7.13 15.26 30.14
C PRO A 51 -5.95 15.19 29.17
N VAL A 52 -5.05 14.23 29.40
CA VAL A 52 -4.11 13.77 28.39
C VAL A 52 -4.98 13.33 27.21
N PRO A 53 -4.84 13.92 26.01
CA PRO A 53 -5.48 13.35 24.85
C PRO A 53 -4.77 12.01 24.63
N THR A 54 -5.36 10.93 25.10
CA THR A 54 -5.08 9.61 24.57
C THR A 54 -5.56 9.69 23.13
N GLN A 55 -4.65 10.11 22.27
CA GLN A 55 -4.77 10.03 20.82
C GLN A 55 -4.74 8.53 20.51
N SER A 56 -5.85 7.86 20.83
CA SER A 56 -6.26 6.69 20.09
C SER A 56 -6.33 7.20 18.67
N LYS A 57 -5.30 6.90 17.88
CA LYS A 57 -5.41 6.92 16.43
C LYS A 57 -6.58 5.99 16.16
N GLN A 58 -7.76 6.59 16.03
CA GLN A 58 -8.85 5.99 15.31
C GLN A 58 -8.28 5.77 13.92
N HIS A 59 -7.69 4.61 13.73
CA HIS A 59 -7.59 4.00 12.42
C HIS A 59 -9.07 3.88 12.02
N THR A 60 -9.57 4.88 11.31
CA THR A 60 -10.69 4.65 10.42
C THR A 60 -10.20 3.49 9.56
N ASP A 61 -10.77 2.31 9.78
CA ASP A 61 -10.60 1.14 8.94
C ASP A 61 -11.16 1.55 7.56
N GLU A 62 -10.38 2.32 6.81
CA GLU A 62 -10.63 2.49 5.39
C GLU A 62 -10.40 1.11 4.82
N GLU A 63 -11.50 0.43 4.49
CA GLU A 63 -11.46 -0.89 3.87
C GLU A 63 -10.56 -0.83 2.63
N GLN A 64 -9.33 -1.34 2.76
CA GLN A 64 -8.36 -1.36 1.67
C GLN A 64 -8.63 -2.56 0.77
N TYR A 65 -9.05 -2.29 -0.47
CA TYR A 65 -9.36 -3.31 -1.45
C TYR A 65 -8.18 -3.63 -2.36
N GLY A 66 -8.06 -4.91 -2.74
CA GLY A 66 -7.02 -5.42 -3.62
C GLY A 66 -6.09 -6.41 -2.92
N CYS A 67 -5.13 -6.94 -3.68
CA CYS A 67 -4.09 -7.80 -3.13
C CYS A 67 -3.07 -6.99 -2.31
N GLY A 68 -2.22 -7.67 -1.54
CA GLY A 68 -1.23 -7.01 -0.68
C GLY A 68 -0.32 -6.02 -1.41
N LEU A 69 0.02 -6.29 -2.69
CA LEU A 69 0.74 -5.33 -3.54
C LEU A 69 -0.04 -4.02 -3.70
N LEU A 70 -1.32 -4.09 -4.07
CA LEU A 70 -2.15 -2.89 -4.29
C LEU A 70 -2.39 -2.13 -2.99
N GLN A 71 -2.57 -2.83 -1.87
CA GLN A 71 -2.73 -2.19 -0.57
C GLN A 71 -1.44 -1.44 -0.17
N ALA A 72 -0.27 -2.02 -0.43
CA ALA A 72 1.02 -1.37 -0.18
C ALA A 72 1.24 -0.14 -1.08
N VAL A 73 0.80 -0.19 -2.34
CA VAL A 73 0.85 0.95 -3.26
C VAL A 73 -0.10 2.05 -2.84
N GLN A 74 -1.35 1.73 -2.48
CA GLN A 74 -2.33 2.70 -1.99
C GLN A 74 -1.80 3.44 -0.75
N ALA A 75 -1.13 2.75 0.17
CA ALA A 75 -0.53 3.35 1.35
C ALA A 75 0.61 4.34 1.03
N GLN A 76 1.21 4.24 -0.15
CA GLN A 76 2.38 5.04 -0.56
C GLN A 76 2.07 6.00 -1.72
N VAL A 77 0.85 5.97 -2.27
CA VAL A 77 0.48 6.68 -3.50
C VAL A 77 0.85 8.15 -3.46
N GLU A 78 0.74 8.80 -2.31
CA GLU A 78 1.05 10.22 -2.16
C GLU A 78 2.55 10.53 -2.28
N ALA A 79 3.40 9.61 -1.85
CA ALA A 79 4.85 9.76 -1.92
C ALA A 79 5.44 9.28 -3.25
N CYS A 80 4.74 8.41 -3.99
CA CYS A 80 5.23 7.84 -5.24
C CYS A 80 5.35 8.88 -6.37
N GLN A 81 6.43 8.77 -7.13
CA GLN A 81 6.59 9.44 -8.41
C GLN A 81 5.92 8.60 -9.50
N THR A 82 5.47 9.25 -10.57
CA THR A 82 4.91 8.58 -11.76
C THR A 82 5.62 9.04 -13.04
N THR A 83 6.75 9.74 -12.88
CA THR A 83 7.60 10.21 -13.97
C THR A 83 8.52 9.11 -14.47
N GLY A 84 8.09 8.40 -15.50
CA GLY A 84 8.92 7.37 -16.14
C GLY A 84 8.24 6.02 -16.33
N GLY A 85 6.99 5.89 -15.90
CA GLY A 85 6.20 4.67 -16.13
C GLY A 85 6.32 3.65 -15.01
N GLU A 86 6.72 4.07 -13.80
CA GLU A 86 6.86 3.22 -12.61
C GLU A 86 5.55 2.52 -12.22
N TYR A 87 4.41 3.10 -12.60
CA TYR A 87 3.10 2.49 -12.47
C TYR A 87 2.94 1.20 -13.28
N LEU A 88 3.72 1.02 -14.36
CA LEU A 88 3.70 -0.18 -15.20
C LEU A 88 4.26 -1.39 -14.45
N ASP A 89 5.26 -1.20 -13.58
CA ASP A 89 5.80 -2.28 -12.76
C ASP A 89 4.72 -2.85 -11.83
N ILE A 90 3.90 -1.98 -11.22
CA ILE A 90 2.76 -2.40 -10.41
C ILE A 90 1.80 -3.26 -11.23
N ILE A 91 1.51 -2.86 -12.47
CA ILE A 91 0.62 -3.61 -13.36
C ILE A 91 1.21 -4.97 -13.73
N PHE A 92 2.48 -5.01 -14.12
CA PHE A 92 3.15 -6.25 -14.51
C PHE A 92 3.29 -7.21 -13.34
N THR A 93 3.76 -6.75 -12.18
CA THR A 93 3.85 -7.56 -10.96
C THR A 93 2.46 -8.03 -10.52
N HIS A 94 1.43 -7.17 -10.57
CA HIS A 94 0.06 -7.59 -10.27
C HIS A 94 -0.41 -8.72 -11.20
N ARG A 95 -0.15 -8.61 -12.51
CA ARG A 95 -0.54 -9.62 -13.50
C ARG A 95 0.18 -10.94 -13.29
N GLU A 96 1.47 -10.91 -12.94
CA GLU A 96 2.24 -12.12 -12.57
C GLU A 96 1.64 -12.81 -11.36
N LEU A 97 1.36 -12.05 -10.29
CA LEU A 97 0.72 -12.58 -9.08
C LEU A 97 -0.69 -13.10 -9.35
N LEU A 98 -1.48 -12.39 -10.16
CA LEU A 98 -2.82 -12.81 -10.58
C LEU A 98 -2.76 -14.14 -11.34
N PHE A 99 -1.76 -14.34 -12.19
CA PHE A 99 -1.57 -15.59 -12.91
C PHE A 99 -1.22 -16.75 -11.96
N ALA A 100 -0.34 -16.50 -10.99
CA ALA A 100 0.10 -17.49 -10.02
C ALA A 100 -1.01 -17.90 -9.02
N TYR A 101 -1.79 -16.94 -8.52
CA TYR A 101 -2.83 -17.20 -7.53
C TYR A 101 -4.11 -16.36 -7.75
N PRO A 102 -4.94 -16.71 -8.75
CA PRO A 102 -6.08 -15.87 -9.15
C PRO A 102 -7.05 -15.57 -8.01
N ALA A 103 -7.32 -16.53 -7.12
CA ALA A 103 -8.34 -16.40 -6.08
C ALA A 103 -8.11 -15.22 -5.13
N ALA A 104 -6.85 -14.82 -4.87
CA ALA A 104 -6.54 -13.67 -4.02
C ALA A 104 -6.82 -12.30 -4.66
N HIS A 105 -7.17 -12.26 -5.94
CA HIS A 105 -7.26 -11.02 -6.72
C HIS A 105 -8.70 -10.64 -7.09
N ARG A 106 -9.70 -11.24 -6.44
CA ARG A 106 -11.13 -10.95 -6.67
C ARG A 106 -11.50 -9.49 -6.40
N THR A 107 -10.85 -8.87 -5.43
CA THR A 107 -11.09 -7.49 -5.02
C THR A 107 -10.16 -6.48 -5.71
N CYS A 108 -9.20 -6.93 -6.53
CA CYS A 108 -8.24 -6.05 -7.20
C CYS A 108 -8.88 -5.09 -8.19
N SER A 109 -10.03 -5.44 -8.78
CA SER A 109 -10.78 -4.50 -9.63
C SER A 109 -11.13 -3.22 -8.87
N ARG A 110 -11.65 -3.35 -7.64
CA ARG A 110 -11.93 -2.20 -6.77
C ARG A 110 -10.64 -1.50 -6.32
N GLY A 111 -9.62 -2.26 -5.94
CA GLY A 111 -8.33 -1.71 -5.54
C GLY A 111 -7.66 -0.82 -6.60
N PHE A 112 -7.68 -1.23 -7.87
CA PHE A 112 -7.20 -0.41 -8.97
C PHE A 112 -8.09 0.80 -9.25
N THR A 113 -9.41 0.65 -9.12
CA THR A 113 -10.36 1.77 -9.25
C THR A 113 -10.07 2.85 -8.20
N ASP A 114 -9.83 2.43 -6.95
CA ASP A 114 -9.51 3.33 -5.86
C ASP A 114 -8.16 4.01 -6.07
N LEU A 115 -7.15 3.27 -6.55
CA LEU A 115 -5.83 3.84 -6.85
C LEU A 115 -5.89 4.87 -7.99
N ALA A 116 -6.65 4.59 -9.05
CA ALA A 116 -6.88 5.56 -10.11
C ALA A 116 -7.58 6.81 -9.58
N ARG A 117 -8.60 6.66 -8.74
CA ARG A 117 -9.29 7.79 -8.11
C ARG A 117 -8.35 8.63 -7.24
N GLN A 118 -7.45 7.99 -6.50
CA GLN A 118 -6.44 8.69 -5.69
C GLN A 118 -5.52 9.52 -6.58
N LEU A 119 -4.99 8.95 -7.67
CA LEU A 119 -4.15 9.67 -8.62
C LEU A 119 -4.86 10.86 -9.29
N GLU A 120 -6.14 10.72 -9.65
CA GLU A 120 -6.91 11.83 -10.23
C GLU A 120 -7.09 13.03 -9.30
N GLN A 121 -7.10 12.78 -7.99
CA GLN A 121 -7.28 13.82 -6.97
C GLN A 121 -5.97 14.47 -6.54
N ARG A 122 -4.82 13.92 -6.96
CA ARG A 122 -3.51 14.44 -6.57
C ARG A 122 -3.25 15.80 -7.21
N ALA A 123 -2.72 16.71 -6.41
CA ALA A 123 -2.22 17.97 -6.91
C ALA A 123 -1.06 17.74 -7.89
N TRP A 124 -1.05 18.52 -8.97
CA TRP A 124 0.01 18.50 -9.97
C TRP A 124 1.36 18.81 -9.34
N ARG A 125 2.38 18.02 -9.73
CA ARG A 125 3.80 18.24 -9.45
C ARG A 125 4.61 17.72 -10.64
N ALA A 126 5.82 18.23 -10.82
CA ALA A 126 6.68 17.83 -11.94
C ALA A 126 7.06 16.33 -11.91
N ASP A 127 7.15 15.71 -10.73
CA ASP A 127 7.40 14.28 -10.51
C ASP A 127 6.15 13.39 -10.68
N ARG A 128 5.03 13.99 -11.11
CA ARG A 128 3.72 13.34 -11.25
C ARG A 128 3.10 13.50 -12.65
N GLU A 129 3.91 13.85 -13.65
CA GLU A 129 3.42 14.08 -15.02
C GLU A 129 2.73 12.83 -15.60
N GLY A 130 3.13 11.63 -15.17
CA GLY A 130 2.53 10.36 -15.58
C GLY A 130 1.22 9.99 -14.87
N ASP A 131 0.69 10.80 -13.94
CA ASP A 131 -0.54 10.46 -13.21
C ASP A 131 -1.72 10.23 -14.17
N SER A 132 -1.83 11.02 -15.24
CA SER A 132 -2.91 10.87 -16.23
C SER A 132 -2.85 9.52 -16.97
N GLU A 133 -1.66 9.08 -17.37
CA GLU A 133 -1.47 7.79 -18.03
C GLU A 133 -1.69 6.63 -17.05
N ALA A 134 -1.17 6.76 -15.83
CA ALA A 134 -1.33 5.78 -14.76
C ALA A 134 -2.81 5.58 -14.40
N VAL A 135 -3.61 6.65 -14.33
CA VAL A 135 -5.07 6.58 -14.11
C VAL A 135 -5.75 5.74 -15.18
N VAL A 136 -5.44 6.00 -16.45
CA VAL A 136 -6.02 5.25 -17.58
C VAL A 136 -5.60 3.77 -17.51
N ALA A 137 -4.32 3.51 -17.25
CA ALA A 137 -3.79 2.16 -17.15
C ALA A 137 -4.44 1.38 -15.99
N PHE A 138 -4.56 1.97 -14.79
CA PHE A 138 -5.21 1.33 -13.65
C PHE A 138 -6.71 1.10 -13.86
N ARG A 139 -7.42 2.04 -14.50
CA ARG A 139 -8.83 1.80 -14.88
C ARG A 139 -8.98 0.65 -15.86
N ASN A 140 -8.08 0.53 -16.82
CA ASN A 140 -8.07 -0.58 -17.75
C ASN A 140 -7.81 -1.91 -17.02
N GLU A 141 -6.85 -1.97 -16.10
CA GLU A 141 -6.63 -3.17 -15.27
C GLU A 141 -7.85 -3.51 -14.42
N ALA A 142 -8.49 -2.51 -13.80
CA ALA A 142 -9.70 -2.72 -13.02
C ALA A 142 -10.81 -3.39 -13.84
N TRP A 143 -10.97 -2.96 -15.10
CA TRP A 143 -11.95 -3.52 -16.04
C TRP A 143 -11.60 -4.96 -16.44
N ILE A 144 -10.34 -5.23 -16.81
CA ILE A 144 -9.87 -6.58 -17.17
C ILE A 144 -10.13 -7.59 -16.03
N ILE A 145 -9.85 -7.18 -14.80
CA ILE A 145 -10.06 -8.03 -13.62
C ILE A 145 -11.56 -8.25 -13.37
N ALA A 146 -12.39 -7.21 -13.49
CA ALA A 146 -13.83 -7.35 -13.32
C ALA A 146 -14.42 -8.36 -14.32
N GLU A 147 -14.04 -8.26 -15.59
CA GLU A 147 -14.54 -9.15 -16.63
C GLU A 147 -14.11 -10.59 -16.40
N ARG A 148 -12.88 -10.82 -15.91
CA ARG A 148 -12.39 -12.15 -15.56
C ARG A 148 -13.31 -12.85 -14.56
N TRP A 149 -13.78 -12.13 -13.54
CA TRP A 149 -14.65 -12.69 -12.50
C TRP A 149 -16.12 -12.77 -12.90
N ARG A 150 -16.55 -12.00 -13.89
CA ARG A 150 -17.90 -12.09 -14.46
C ARG A 150 -18.12 -13.40 -15.23
N MET A 151 -17.03 -14.00 -15.73
CA MET A 151 -17.05 -15.21 -16.55
C MET A 151 -16.76 -16.51 -15.78
N SER A 152 -16.48 -16.45 -14.47
CA SER A 152 -16.20 -17.62 -13.60
C SER A 152 -17.38 -17.95 -12.68
#